data_AF-A0A2V8SPX4-F1
#
_entry.id   AF-A0A2V8SPX4-F1
#
_cell.length_a   1.000
_cell.length_b   1.000
_cell.length_c   1.000
_cell.angle_alpha   90.00
_cell.angle_beta   90.00
_cell.angle_gamma   90.00
#
_symmetry.space_group_name_H-M   'P 1'
#
loop_
_entity.id
_entity.type
_entity.pdbx_description
1 polymer ?
#
loop_
_entity_poly.entity_id
_entity_poly.type
_entity_poly.pdbx_seq_one_letter_code
_entity_poly.pdbx_strand_id
1 'polypeptide(L)'
;SPLGLTAEDVVEGGDEDELLTLSSVHQAKGLEWRAVFIIWAADGKFPSPRSLRDAEGEDEERRLWYVALTRARDQLYITYPLMVTDYSSRQTVLQRPSRFVTEVPPELYEIWSLEEESAQTALESSATEADEESGGSGEPGGYVN
;
A
#
# COMPACT_ATOMS: atom_id res chain seq x y z
N SER A 1 -18.84 -10.95 -18.45
CA SER A 1 -18.06 -11.55 -17.34
C SER A 1 -16.67 -10.92 -17.30
N PRO A 2 -16.29 -10.17 -16.25
CA PRO A 2 -14.89 -9.83 -16.06
C PRO A 2 -14.18 -11.01 -15.39
N LEU A 3 -13.02 -11.38 -15.95
CA LEU A 3 -12.18 -12.48 -15.46
C LEU A 3 -11.45 -12.00 -14.21
N GLY A 4 -11.54 -12.80 -13.14
CA GLY A 4 -10.78 -12.59 -11.92
C GLY A 4 -9.29 -12.75 -12.21
N LEU A 5 -8.50 -11.74 -11.85
CA LEU A 5 -7.05 -11.80 -11.87
C LEU A 5 -6.60 -12.81 -10.80
N THR A 6 -6.31 -14.03 -11.23
CA THR A 6 -5.60 -15.01 -10.40
C THR A 6 -4.11 -14.70 -10.44
N ALA A 7 -3.40 -14.97 -9.34
CA ALA A 7 -1.99 -14.61 -9.09
C ALA A 7 -0.94 -15.22 -10.07
N GLU A 8 -1.37 -15.78 -11.19
CA GLU A 8 -0.56 -16.45 -12.22
C GLU A 8 -0.56 -15.72 -13.57
N ASP A 9 -1.31 -14.62 -13.71
CA ASP A 9 -1.23 -13.78 -14.91
C ASP A 9 0.08 -12.96 -14.90
N VAL A 10 1.14 -13.54 -15.47
CA VAL A 10 2.33 -12.79 -15.87
C VAL A 10 1.93 -11.94 -17.08
N VAL A 11 1.48 -10.71 -16.81
CA VAL A 11 1.33 -9.69 -17.84
C VAL A 11 2.73 -9.43 -18.41
N GLU A 12 2.95 -9.71 -19.69
CA GLU A 12 4.18 -9.26 -20.37
C GLU A 12 4.29 -7.75 -20.17
N GLY A 13 5.40 -7.33 -19.56
CA GLY A 13 5.56 -5.97 -19.03
C GLY A 13 5.28 -4.93 -20.11
N GLY A 14 4.42 -3.97 -19.77
CA GLY A 14 4.23 -2.75 -20.55
C GLY A 14 5.53 -1.95 -20.69
N ASP A 15 5.46 -0.79 -21.32
CA ASP A 15 6.61 0.11 -21.39
C ASP A 15 7.18 0.38 -19.99
N GLU A 16 8.48 0.69 -19.86
CA GLU A 16 9.12 0.89 -18.53
C GLU A 16 8.36 1.91 -17.65
N ASP A 17 7.67 2.86 -18.28
CA ASP A 17 6.82 3.88 -17.64
C ASP A 17 5.48 3.35 -17.08
N GLU A 18 5.09 2.13 -17.42
CA GLU A 18 3.85 1.47 -16.97
C GLU A 18 4.07 0.52 -15.79
N LEU A 19 5.33 0.32 -15.37
CA LEU A 19 5.70 -0.63 -14.32
C LEU A 19 5.84 0.04 -12.95
N LEU A 20 5.46 -0.69 -11.89
CA LEU A 20 5.75 -0.30 -10.52
C LEU A 20 7.25 -0.47 -10.22
N THR A 21 7.88 0.59 -9.73
CA THR A 21 9.28 0.52 -9.26
C THR A 21 9.34 0.17 -7.77
N LEU A 22 9.88 -1.02 -7.45
CA LEU A 22 10.27 -1.38 -6.09
C LEU A 22 11.78 -1.16 -5.90
N SER A 23 12.15 -0.33 -4.94
CA SER A 23 13.55 0.05 -4.72
C SER A 23 13.86 0.22 -3.23
N SER A 24 15.14 0.18 -2.89
CA SER A 24 15.60 0.67 -1.59
C SER A 24 15.75 2.18 -1.60
N VAL A 25 15.65 2.83 -0.43
CA VAL A 25 15.84 4.29 -0.29
C VAL A 25 17.20 4.74 -0.85
N HIS A 26 18.25 3.91 -0.67
CA HIS A 26 19.59 4.19 -1.18
C HIS A 26 19.62 4.27 -2.71
N GLN A 27 18.99 3.32 -3.38
CA GLN A 27 18.93 3.26 -4.84
C GLN A 27 18.02 4.34 -5.44
N ALA A 28 17.05 4.83 -4.68
CA ALA A 28 16.16 5.91 -5.09
C ALA A 28 16.82 7.31 -5.08
N LYS A 29 18.04 7.44 -4.56
CA LYS A 29 18.75 8.72 -4.49
C LYS A 29 18.95 9.32 -5.88
N GLY A 30 18.47 10.55 -6.07
CA GLY A 30 18.56 11.27 -7.34
C GLY A 30 17.41 10.98 -8.31
N LEU A 31 16.54 10.03 -7.99
CA LEU A 31 15.31 9.75 -8.73
C LEU A 31 14.10 10.43 -8.05
N GLU A 32 13.00 10.55 -8.77
CA GLU A 32 11.75 11.13 -8.27
C GLU A 32 10.54 10.59 -9.03
N TRP A 33 9.40 10.48 -8.33
CA TRP A 33 8.16 9.95 -8.87
C TRP A 33 6.98 10.82 -8.45
N ARG A 34 5.89 10.76 -9.21
CA ARG A 34 4.64 11.47 -8.87
C ARG A 34 4.10 11.02 -7.53
N ALA A 35 4.05 9.71 -7.30
CA ALA A 35 3.64 9.12 -6.03
C ALA A 35 4.74 8.19 -5.49
N VAL A 36 4.97 8.22 -4.17
CA VAL A 36 5.91 7.33 -3.49
C VAL A 36 5.23 6.70 -2.28
N PHE A 37 5.45 5.39 -2.10
CA PHE A 37 5.05 4.63 -0.93
C PHE A 37 6.29 4.25 -0.12
N ILE A 38 6.41 4.81 1.08
CA ILE A 38 7.39 4.35 2.07
C ILE A 38 6.71 3.27 2.91
N ILE A 39 7.09 2.02 2.64
CA ILE A 39 6.58 0.87 3.38
C ILE A 39 7.45 0.58 4.61
N TRP A 40 6.87 -0.13 5.59
CA TRP A 40 7.58 -0.56 6.79
C TRP A 40 8.20 0.59 7.60
N ALA A 41 7.56 1.76 7.61
CA ALA A 41 7.88 2.88 8.49
C ALA A 41 7.44 2.59 9.93
N ALA A 42 7.97 1.52 10.52
CA ALA A 42 7.63 0.97 11.83
C ALA A 42 8.83 1.00 12.78
N ASP A 43 8.54 1.05 14.08
CA ASP A 43 9.56 0.90 15.11
C ASP A 43 10.27 -0.46 15.00
N GLY A 44 11.58 -0.47 15.24
CA GLY A 44 12.42 -1.66 15.03
C GLY A 44 12.64 -2.07 13.57
N LYS A 45 12.15 -1.28 12.59
CA LYS A 45 12.37 -1.49 11.15
C LYS A 45 13.05 -0.30 10.50
N PHE A 46 12.50 0.89 10.73
CA PHE A 46 13.03 2.15 10.24
C PHE A 46 12.94 3.19 11.36
N PRO A 47 14.04 3.71 11.92
CA PRO A 47 15.43 3.38 11.60
C PRO A 47 15.79 1.91 11.88
N SER A 48 16.74 1.38 11.11
CA SER A 48 17.22 0.00 11.27
C SER A 48 17.88 -0.21 12.66
N PRO A 49 17.51 -1.25 13.42
CA PRO A 49 18.13 -1.56 14.70
C PRO A 49 19.64 -1.83 14.63
N ARG A 50 20.15 -2.19 13.44
CA ARG A 50 21.59 -2.38 13.23
C ARG A 50 22.32 -1.04 13.20
N SER A 51 21.76 -0.05 12.51
CA SER A 51 22.33 1.29 12.37
C SER A 51 22.38 1.99 13.73
N LEU A 52 21.37 1.78 14.58
CA LEU A 52 21.31 2.37 15.93
C LEU A 52 22.40 1.87 16.92
N ARG A 53 23.25 0.92 16.51
CA ARG A 53 24.38 0.45 17.35
C ARG A 53 25.57 1.41 17.31
N ASP A 54 25.63 2.25 16.27
CA ASP A 54 26.71 3.20 16.05
C ASP A 54 26.26 4.61 16.48
N ALA A 55 27.19 5.41 17.01
CA ALA A 55 26.87 6.73 17.55
C ALA A 55 26.28 7.70 16.51
N GLU A 56 26.66 7.56 15.24
CA GLU A 56 26.20 8.40 14.12
C GLU A 56 25.10 7.73 13.28
N GLY A 57 24.71 6.49 13.63
CA GLY A 57 23.83 5.69 12.77
C GLY A 57 22.41 6.21 12.70
N GLU A 58 21.89 6.81 13.77
CA GLU A 58 20.57 7.45 13.74
C GLU A 58 20.55 8.69 12.81
N ASP A 59 21.62 9.48 12.81
CA ASP A 59 21.75 10.64 11.93
C ASP A 59 21.81 10.23 10.45
N GLU A 60 22.47 9.13 10.15
CA GLU A 60 22.50 8.58 8.78
C GLU A 60 21.13 8.03 8.36
N GLU A 61 20.43 7.29 9.23
CA GLU A 61 19.06 6.83 8.96
C GLU A 61 18.09 8.03 8.79
N ARG A 62 18.32 9.11 9.53
CA ARG A 62 17.55 10.36 9.40
C ARG A 62 17.79 11.06 8.06
N ARG A 63 19.01 11.01 7.52
CA ARG A 63 19.30 11.46 6.15
C ARG A 63 18.60 10.59 5.12
N LEU A 64 18.60 9.27 5.32
CA LEU A 64 17.85 8.35 4.46
C LEU A 64 16.35 8.63 4.50
N TRP A 65 15.78 8.89 5.69
CA TRP A 65 14.39 9.31 5.84
C TRP A 65 14.10 10.54 4.98
N TYR A 66 14.90 11.59 5.11
CA TYR A 66 14.77 12.80 4.30
C TYR A 66 14.87 12.53 2.79
N VAL A 67 15.81 11.67 2.37
CA VAL A 67 15.91 11.26 0.96
C VAL A 67 14.60 10.59 0.52
N ALA A 68 14.06 9.64 1.28
CA ALA A 68 12.81 8.94 0.96
C ALA A 68 11.63 9.92 0.81
N LEU A 69 11.44 10.83 1.77
CA LEU A 69 10.37 11.85 1.73
C LEU A 69 10.45 12.71 0.47
N THR A 70 11.66 13.13 0.10
CA THR A 70 11.90 14.02 -1.06
C THR A 70 11.91 13.30 -2.41
N ARG A 71 11.62 11.99 -2.47
CA ARG A 71 11.43 11.29 -3.74
C ARG A 71 10.04 11.52 -4.33
N ALA A 72 9.07 11.92 -3.50
CA ALA A 72 7.70 12.21 -3.92
C ALA A 72 7.58 13.63 -4.49
N ARG A 73 6.96 13.77 -5.66
CA ARG A 73 6.60 15.08 -6.23
C ARG A 73 5.20 15.54 -5.81
N ASP A 74 4.20 14.66 -5.95
CA ASP A 74 2.78 15.02 -5.79
C ASP A 74 2.20 14.37 -4.53
N GLN A 75 2.46 13.08 -4.31
CA GLN A 75 1.84 12.28 -3.26
C GLN A 75 2.86 11.42 -2.53
N LEU A 76 2.81 11.45 -1.20
CA LEU A 76 3.64 10.63 -0.34
C LEU A 76 2.75 9.83 0.61
N TYR A 77 2.87 8.52 0.55
CA TYR A 77 2.20 7.60 1.45
C TYR A 77 3.21 6.90 2.33
N ILE A 78 2.97 6.90 3.64
CA ILE A 78 3.83 6.26 4.63
C ILE A 78 3.00 5.19 5.32
N THR A 79 3.44 3.94 5.23
CA THR A 79 2.69 2.80 5.74
C THR A 79 3.53 1.96 6.69
N TYR A 80 2.86 1.38 7.68
CA TYR A 80 3.42 0.38 8.57
C TYR A 80 2.35 -0.66 8.89
N PRO A 81 2.72 -1.94 9.02
CA PRO A 81 1.77 -2.98 9.40
C PRO A 81 1.38 -2.82 10.87
N LEU A 82 0.10 -2.95 11.21
CA LEU A 82 -0.36 -2.90 12.61
C LEU A 82 0.13 -4.12 13.41
N MET A 83 0.13 -5.31 12.80
CA MET A 83 0.55 -6.55 13.43
C MET A 83 1.58 -7.27 12.57
N VAL A 84 2.59 -7.85 13.22
CA VAL A 84 3.60 -8.67 12.57
C VAL A 84 3.79 -9.95 13.35
N THR A 85 3.72 -11.08 12.67
CA THR A 85 4.01 -12.39 13.25
C THR A 85 5.48 -12.73 13.03
N ASP A 86 6.22 -12.88 14.13
CA ASP A 86 7.57 -13.42 14.09
C ASP A 86 7.50 -14.94 13.89
N TYR A 87 8.04 -15.41 12.76
CA TYR A 87 8.06 -16.81 12.40
C TYR A 87 8.86 -17.68 13.37
N SER A 88 9.85 -17.12 14.07
CA SER A 88 10.74 -17.86 14.97
C SER A 88 10.05 -18.14 16.30
N SER A 89 9.38 -17.13 16.86
CA SER A 89 8.68 -17.23 18.14
C SER A 89 7.21 -17.62 18.01
N ARG A 90 6.65 -17.58 16.78
CA ARG A 90 5.20 -17.68 16.49
C ARG A 90 4.36 -16.65 17.26
N GLN A 91 4.98 -15.56 17.69
CA GLN A 91 4.30 -14.50 18.41
C GLN A 91 3.92 -13.39 17.45
N THR A 92 2.67 -12.95 17.53
CA THR A 92 2.18 -11.74 16.86
C THR A 92 2.37 -10.55 17.78
N VAL A 93 3.02 -9.51 17.26
CA VAL A 93 3.36 -8.29 18.00
C VAL A 93 2.70 -7.09 17.33
N LEU A 94 2.05 -6.26 18.14
CA LEU A 94 1.53 -4.96 17.73
C LEU A 94 2.70 -4.02 17.45
N GLN A 95 2.74 -3.47 16.24
CA GLN A 95 3.75 -2.51 15.84
C GLN A 95 3.36 -1.09 16.22
N ARG A 96 4.38 -0.24 16.30
CA ARG A 96 4.22 1.21 16.42
C ARG A 96 4.79 1.86 15.16
N PRO A 97 4.29 3.05 14.78
CA PRO A 97 4.90 3.81 13.70
C PRO A 97 6.37 4.13 14.05
N SER A 98 7.18 4.31 13.02
CA SER A 98 8.54 4.79 13.15
C SER A 98 8.59 6.10 13.94
N ARG A 99 9.63 6.26 14.77
CA ARG A 99 9.89 7.53 15.45
C ARG A 99 9.95 8.72 14.49
N PHE A 100 10.49 8.53 13.29
CA PHE A 100 10.62 9.59 12.29
C PHE A 100 9.27 10.05 11.73
N VAL A 101 8.23 9.21 11.82
CA VAL A 101 6.85 9.60 11.50
C VAL A 101 6.28 10.41 12.66
N THR A 102 6.43 9.93 13.90
CA THR A 102 5.86 10.59 15.09
C THR A 102 6.52 11.93 15.45
N GLU A 103 7.72 12.20 14.91
CA GLU A 103 8.40 13.49 15.05
C GLU A 103 7.84 14.56 14.09
N VAL A 104 7.11 14.16 13.04
CA VAL A 104 6.44 15.10 12.13
C VAL A 104 5.20 15.64 12.84
N PRO A 105 4.97 16.97 12.82
CA PRO A 105 3.74 17.55 13.36
C PRO A 105 2.49 16.90 12.75
N PRO A 106 1.53 16.43 13.56
CA PRO A 106 0.37 15.67 13.09
C PRO A 106 -0.55 16.47 12.15
N GLU A 107 -0.47 17.80 12.16
CA GLU A 107 -1.19 18.67 11.23
C GLU A 107 -0.64 18.63 9.79
N LEU A 108 0.53 18.04 9.56
CA LEU A 108 1.16 17.95 8.23
C LEU A 108 0.81 16.67 7.48
N TYR A 109 0.10 15.73 8.10
CA TYR A 109 -0.30 14.48 7.45
C TYR A 109 -1.68 14.02 7.91
N GLU A 110 -2.35 13.26 7.06
CA GLU A 110 -3.61 12.61 7.40
C GLU A 110 -3.35 11.16 7.82
N ILE A 111 -4.08 10.69 8.84
CA ILE A 111 -4.02 9.29 9.28
C ILE A 111 -5.14 8.53 8.61
N TRP A 112 -4.77 7.57 7.77
CA TRP A 112 -5.73 6.67 7.13
C TRP A 112 -5.76 5.36 7.89
N SER A 113 -6.96 4.97 8.37
CA SER A 113 -7.21 3.63 8.89
C SER A 113 -7.65 2.76 7.74
N LEU A 114 -6.78 1.86 7.29
CA LEU A 114 -7.16 0.83 6.32
C LEU A 114 -7.98 -0.22 7.06
N GLU A 115 -9.29 -0.12 6.96
CA GLU A 115 -10.19 -1.20 7.39
C GLU A 115 -9.95 -2.38 6.44
N GLU A 116 -9.66 -3.56 6.99
CA GLU A 116 -9.78 -4.78 6.19
C GLU A 116 -11.26 -4.93 5.85
N GLU A 117 -11.60 -4.80 4.57
CA GLU A 117 -12.91 -5.22 4.11
C GLU A 117 -13.02 -6.71 4.46
N SER A 118 -13.86 -7.05 5.43
CA SER A 118 -14.07 -8.44 5.80
C SER A 118 -14.45 -9.21 4.54
N ALA A 119 -13.85 -10.38 4.30
CA ALA A 119 -14.15 -11.19 3.11
C ALA A 119 -15.67 -11.41 2.90
N GLN A 120 -16.43 -11.37 3.99
CA GLN A 120 -17.89 -11.43 4.01
C GLN A 120 -18.58 -10.19 3.40
N THR A 121 -18.03 -8.99 3.63
CA THR A 121 -18.50 -7.71 3.06
C THR A 121 -18.27 -7.65 1.56
N ALA A 122 -17.10 -8.13 1.08
CA ALA A 122 -16.78 -8.22 -0.35
C ALA A 122 -17.68 -9.25 -1.09
N LEU A 123 -18.08 -10.33 -0.41
CA LEU A 123 -19.03 -11.31 -0.94
C LEU A 123 -20.45 -10.73 -1.01
N GLU A 124 -20.90 -10.01 0.02
CA GLU A 124 -22.24 -9.39 0.04
C GLU A 124 -22.38 -8.23 -0.97
N SER A 125 -21.35 -7.41 -1.19
CA SER A 125 -21.37 -6.35 -2.20
C SER A 125 -21.48 -6.92 -3.62
N SER A 126 -20.73 -7.98 -3.92
CA SER A 126 -20.78 -8.68 -5.21
C SER A 126 -22.13 -9.37 -5.48
N ALA A 127 -22.85 -9.79 -4.42
CA ALA A 127 -24.17 -10.40 -4.54
C ALA A 127 -25.28 -9.36 -4.77
N THR A 128 -25.10 -8.14 -4.25
CA THR A 128 -26.11 -7.07 -4.36
C THR A 128 -26.09 -6.41 -5.75
N GLU A 129 -24.92 -6.33 -6.40
CA GLU A 129 -24.80 -5.84 -7.79
C GLU A 129 -25.39 -6.81 -8.84
N ALA A 130 -25.44 -8.12 -8.54
CA ALA A 130 -25.96 -9.13 -9.45
C ALA A 130 -27.50 -9.15 -9.55
N ASP A 131 -28.21 -8.67 -8.53
CA ASP A 131 -29.67 -8.64 -8.48
C ASP A 131 -30.28 -7.41 -9.20
N GLU A 132 -29.53 -6.33 -9.41
CA GLU A 132 -30.03 -5.15 -10.13
C GLU A 132 -29.98 -5.30 -11.67
N GLU A 133 -29.18 -6.22 -12.22
CA GLU A 133 -29.04 -6.41 -13.67
C GLU A 133 -30.06 -7.41 -14.28
N SER A 134 -30.82 -8.15 -13.47
CA SER A 134 -31.77 -9.18 -13.97
C SER A 134 -33.21 -8.69 -14.17
N GLY A 135 -33.49 -7.40 -14.01
CA GLY A 135 -34.82 -6.80 -14.16
C GLY A 135 -35.14 -6.26 -15.56
N GLY A 136 -34.84 -7.00 -16.63
CA GLY A 136 -35.02 -6.50 -18.00
C GLY A 136 -35.25 -7.56 -19.08
N SER A 137 -36.41 -8.22 -19.06
CA SER A 137 -36.96 -8.99 -20.20
C SER A 137 -38.27 -8.33 -20.62
N GLY A 138 -38.55 -7.89 -21.85
CA GLY A 138 -38.06 -8.20 -23.17
C GLY A 138 -39.30 -8.16 -24.08
N GLU A 139 -39.41 -7.17 -24.97
CA GLU A 139 -40.42 -7.19 -26.06
C GLU A 139 -40.03 -8.25 -27.11
N PRO A 140 -40.99 -8.86 -27.83
CA PRO A 140 -41.27 -8.35 -29.18
C PRO A 140 -42.74 -8.50 -29.65
N GLY A 141 -43.04 -7.78 -30.73
CA GLY A 141 -44.37 -7.56 -31.26
C GLY A 141 -45.12 -8.79 -31.78
N GLY A 142 -46.45 -8.65 -31.76
CA GLY A 142 -47.40 -9.51 -32.47
C GLY A 142 -48.14 -8.71 -33.54
N TYR A 143 -48.10 -9.20 -34.78
CA TYR A 143 -49.03 -8.80 -35.85
C TYR A 143 -50.41 -9.41 -35.58
N VAL A 144 -51.49 -8.65 -35.79
CA VAL A 144 -52.69 -9.07 -36.56
C VAL A 144 -53.61 -7.87 -36.90
N ASN A 145 -53.96 -7.82 -38.19
CA ASN A 145 -54.90 -6.97 -38.98
C ASN A 145 -54.78 -5.45 -38.92
#